data_AF-A0AAP3GC87-F1
#
_entry.id   AF-A0AAP3GC87-F1
#
_cell.length_a   1.000
_cell.length_b   1.000
_cell.length_c   1.000
_cell.angle_alpha   90.00
_cell.angle_beta   90.00
_cell.angle_gamma   90.00
#
_symmetry.space_group_name_H-M   'P 1'
#
loop_
_entity.id
_entity.type
_entity.pdbx_description
1 polymer ?
#
loop_
_entity_poly.entity_id
_entity_poly.type
_entity_poly.pdbx_seq_one_letter_code
_entity_poly.pdbx_strand_id
1 'polypeptide(L)' 'MRDHSEFLLRPRYAKIINADWRSVSMGDLDKSLEVLVKAGIIKTPEYWQNNAVKGGNVKGENAATLIHNIAKKLGV' A
#
# COMPACT_ATOMS: atom_id res chain seq x y z
N MET A 1 -32.16 -3.66 -13.52
CA MET A 1 -30.99 -4.50 -13.20
C MET A 1 -30.93 -4.63 -11.70
N ARG A 2 -30.87 -5.84 -11.14
CA ARG A 2 -30.85 -6.04 -9.67
C ARG A 2 -29.48 -5.61 -9.15
N ASP A 3 -29.48 -4.63 -8.27
CA ASP A 3 -28.29 -4.06 -7.68
C ASP A 3 -27.55 -5.13 -6.84
N HIS A 4 -26.27 -5.32 -7.11
CA HIS A 4 -25.46 -6.39 -6.49
C HIS A 4 -25.18 -6.14 -5.00
N SER A 5 -25.55 -4.97 -4.44
CA SER A 5 -25.38 -4.63 -3.03
C SER A 5 -26.37 -5.33 -2.10
N GLU A 6 -27.52 -5.81 -2.61
CA GLU A 6 -28.56 -6.45 -1.79
C GLU A 6 -28.14 -7.84 -1.27
N PHE A 7 -27.17 -8.49 -1.93
CA PHE A 7 -26.64 -9.78 -1.50
C PHE A 7 -25.68 -9.68 -0.31
N LEU A 8 -25.09 -8.50 -0.06
CA LEU A 8 -24.07 -8.28 0.96
C LEU A 8 -24.65 -8.01 2.36
N LEU A 9 -25.98 -7.84 2.48
CA LEU A 9 -26.66 -7.56 3.76
C LEU A 9 -27.16 -8.82 4.48
N ARG A 10 -26.84 -10.03 4.00
CA ARG A 10 -27.27 -11.28 4.65
C ARG A 10 -26.27 -11.70 5.74
N PRO A 11 -26.73 -12.10 6.94
CA PRO A 11 -25.85 -12.43 8.09
C PRO A 11 -24.81 -13.52 7.83
N ARG A 12 -25.05 -14.42 6.86
CA ARG A 12 -24.14 -15.52 6.52
C ARG A 12 -22.88 -15.10 5.76
N TYR A 13 -22.83 -13.88 5.19
CA TYR A 13 -21.66 -13.37 4.45
C TYR A 13 -20.79 -12.42 5.28
N ALA A 14 -21.24 -12.03 6.47
CA ALA A 14 -20.52 -11.12 7.37
C ALA A 14 -19.15 -11.66 7.87
N LYS A 15 -18.88 -12.97 7.69
CA LYS A 15 -17.61 -13.59 8.11
C LYS A 15 -16.49 -13.57 7.06
N ILE A 16 -16.74 -13.11 5.82
CA ILE A 16 -15.73 -13.16 4.74
C ILE A 16 -15.27 -11.75 4.29
N ILE A 17 -15.94 -10.68 4.71
CA ILE A 17 -15.62 -9.30 4.31
C ILE A 17 -15.10 -8.52 5.50
N ASN A 18 -13.91 -8.88 5.99
CA ASN A 18 -13.12 -8.01 6.87
C ASN A 18 -11.76 -7.64 6.27
N ALA A 19 -11.62 -7.81 4.95
CA ALA A 19 -10.52 -7.26 4.17
C ALA A 19 -11.14 -6.39 3.09
N ASP A 20 -11.63 -5.22 3.49
CA ASP A 20 -11.88 -4.14 2.55
C ASP A 20 -10.52 -3.67 2.00
N TRP A 21 -9.98 -4.37 1.00
CA TRP A 21 -8.72 -4.05 0.33
C TRP A 21 -8.77 -2.70 -0.41
N ARG A 22 -9.92 -2.01 -0.43
CA ARG A 22 -10.08 -0.66 -0.96
C ARG A 22 -9.68 0.44 0.02
N SER A 23 -9.47 0.12 1.29
CA SER A 23 -9.21 1.09 2.35
C SER A 23 -7.81 0.95 2.97
N VAL A 24 -6.78 0.75 2.15
CA VAL A 24 -5.45 1.27 2.53
C VAL A 24 -5.64 2.78 2.63
N SER A 25 -5.95 3.26 3.83
CA SER A 25 -6.20 4.67 4.08
C SER A 25 -4.89 5.39 3.81
N MET A 26 -4.92 6.64 3.33
CA MET A 26 -3.68 7.41 3.15
C MET A 26 -2.82 7.42 4.43
N GLY A 27 -3.44 7.29 5.61
CA GLY A 27 -2.75 7.13 6.88
C GLY A 27 -1.93 5.84 7.04
N ASP A 28 -2.23 4.77 6.29
CA ASP A 28 -1.43 3.54 6.28
C ASP A 28 -0.23 3.67 5.34
N LEU A 29 -0.37 4.42 4.24
CA LEU A 29 0.75 4.74 3.36
C LEU A 29 1.76 5.64 4.09
N ASP A 30 1.31 6.69 4.77
CA ASP A 30 2.19 7.61 5.51
C ASP A 30 2.97 6.88 6.60
N LYS A 31 2.31 6.04 7.40
CA LYS A 31 2.98 5.20 8.41
C LYS A 31 4.00 4.25 7.79
N SER A 32 3.65 3.64 6.65
CA SER A 32 4.55 2.73 5.94
C SER A 32 5.80 3.47 5.46
N LEU A 33 5.63 4.67 4.92
CA LEU A 33 6.73 5.52 4.47
C LEU A 33 7.61 5.98 5.63
N GLU A 34 7.03 6.36 6.77
CA GLU A 34 7.80 6.69 7.98
C GLU A 34 8.67 5.53 8.44
N VAL A 35 8.14 4.30 8.45
CA VAL A 35 8.90 3.09 8.82
C VAL A 35 10.07 2.89 7.86
N LEU A 36 9.83 3.03 6.55
CA LEU A 36 10.88 2.88 5.54
C LEU A 36 11.96 3.98 5.64
N VAL A 37 11.57 5.21 5.98
CA VAL A 37 12.51 6.32 6.24
C VAL A 37 13.34 6.03 7.49
N LYS A 38 12.70 5.67 8.61
CA LYS A 38 13.39 5.32 9.86
C LYS A 38 14.34 4.12 9.68
N ALA A 39 13.96 3.17 8.83
CA ALA A 39 14.80 2.03 8.49
C ALA A 39 15.98 2.37 7.57
N GLY A 40 16.02 3.59 7.00
CA GLY A 40 17.03 4.05 6.05
C GLY A 40 16.83 3.49 4.63
N ILE A 41 15.67 2.91 4.33
CA ILE A 41 15.37 2.24 3.06
C ILE A 41 15.02 3.27 1.98
N ILE A 42 14.27 4.32 2.34
CA ILE A 42 13.95 5.44 1.44
C ILE A 42 14.36 6.75 2.10
N LYS A 43 14.67 7.76 1.28
CA LYS A 43 15.10 9.09 1.76
C LYS A 43 14.05 10.19 1.57
N THR A 44 13.17 10.03 0.58
CA THR A 44 12.21 11.06 0.15
C THR A 44 10.80 10.48 0.15
N PRO A 45 10.10 10.45 1.30
CA PRO A 45 8.75 9.87 1.38
C PRO A 45 7.74 10.62 0.49
N GLU A 46 7.95 11.91 0.24
CA GLU A 46 7.07 12.76 -0.59
C GLU A 46 7.03 12.25 -2.04
N TYR A 47 8.15 11.71 -2.53
CA TYR A 47 8.18 11.10 -3.86
C TYR A 47 7.18 9.93 -3.95
N TRP A 48 7.13 9.09 -2.92
CA TRP A 48 6.26 7.92 -2.91
C TRP A 48 4.80 8.29 -2.67
N GLN A 49 4.51 9.29 -1.84
CA GLN A 49 3.14 9.82 -1.67
C GLN A 49 2.53 10.33 -2.98
N ASN A 50 3.34 10.95 -3.84
CA ASN A 50 2.86 11.54 -5.09
C ASN A 50 2.83 10.54 -6.26
N ASN A 51 3.70 9.52 -6.24
CA ASN A 51 3.93 8.64 -7.39
C ASN A 51 3.50 7.19 -7.15
N ALA A 52 3.58 6.69 -5.92
CA ALA A 52 3.20 5.33 -5.54
C ALA A 52 1.75 5.27 -5.01
N VAL A 53 0.85 5.89 -5.78
CA VAL A 53 -0.60 5.92 -5.53
C VAL A 53 -1.33 5.18 -6.64
N LYS A 54 -2.62 4.88 -6.43
CA LYS A 54 -3.44 4.18 -7.42
C LYS A 54 -3.49 4.97 -8.75
N GLY A 55 -3.00 4.36 -9.83
CA GLY A 55 -2.90 5.00 -11.14
C GLY A 55 -1.68 5.91 -11.32
N GLY A 56 -0.86 6.07 -10.27
CA GLY A 56 0.45 6.72 -10.34
C GLY A 56 1.52 5.79 -10.89
N ASN A 57 2.66 6.37 -11.29
CA ASN A 57 3.80 5.64 -11.84
C ASN A 57 5.06 5.91 -11.01
N VAL A 58 5.75 4.85 -10.62
CA VAL A 58 7.06 4.93 -9.97
C VAL A 58 8.16 4.78 -11.02
N LYS A 59 9.18 5.63 -10.95
CA LYS A 59 10.36 5.57 -11.82
C LYS A 59 11.16 4.31 -11.49
N GLY A 60 11.60 3.60 -12.53
CA GLY A 60 12.31 2.32 -12.38
C GLY A 60 13.57 2.42 -11.53
N GLU A 61 14.30 3.53 -11.62
CA GLU A 61 15.52 3.77 -10.84
C GLU A 61 15.23 3.88 -9.33
N ASN A 62 14.11 4.50 -8.97
CA ASN A 62 13.66 4.62 -7.58
C ASN A 62 13.16 3.28 -7.05
N ALA A 63 12.45 2.49 -7.87
CA ALA A 63 12.04 1.14 -7.53
C ALA A 63 13.24 0.21 -7.35
N ALA A 64 14.24 0.27 -8.25
CA ALA A 64 15.47 -0.52 -8.13
C ALA A 64 16.24 -0.19 -6.85
N THR A 65 16.38 1.10 -6.54
CA THR A 65 17.01 1.56 -5.29
C THR A 65 16.27 1.05 -4.05
N LEU A 66 14.93 1.12 -4.06
CA LEU A 66 14.09 0.58 -2.99
C LEU A 66 14.34 -0.92 -2.78
N ILE A 67 14.31 -1.71 -3.86
CA ILE A 67 14.54 -3.17 -3.81
C ILE A 67 15.92 -3.48 -3.23
N HIS A 68 16.97 -2.81 -3.71
CA HIS A 68 18.32 -3.00 -3.20
C HIS A 68 18.46 -2.68 -1.71
N ASN A 69 17.86 -1.57 -1.26
CA ASN A 69 17.94 -1.16 0.14
C ASN A 69 17.18 -2.13 1.06
N ILE A 70 16.04 -2.67 0.60
CA ILE A 70 15.31 -3.71 1.32
C ILE A 70 16.14 -4.98 1.41
N ALA A 71 16.71 -5.46 0.29
CA ALA A 71 17.53 -6.67 0.27
C ALA A 71 18.71 -6.55 1.25
N LYS A 72 19.43 -5.43 1.20
CA LYS A 72 20.52 -5.12 2.13
C LYS A 72 20.07 -5.11 3.60
N LYS A 73 18.87 -4.58 3.88
CA LYS A 73 18.31 -4.55 5.24
C LYS A 73 17.95 -5.94 5.75
N LEU A 74 17.49 -6.83 4.85
CA LEU A 74 17.12 -8.20 5.17
C LEU A 74 18.33 -9.16 5.22
N GLY A 75 19.53 -8.69 4.85
CA GLY A 75 20.77 -9.47 4.95
C GLY A 75 21.00 -10.44 3.79
N VAL A 76 20.40 -10.16 2.63
CA VAL A 76 20.63 -10.90 1.37
C VAL A 76 21.73 -10.22 0.55
#